data_AF-A0A1C0UWX0-F1
#
_entry.id   AF-A0A1C0UWX0-F1
#
_cell.length_a   1.000
_cell.length_b   1.000
_cell.length_c   1.000
_cell.angle_alpha   90.00
_cell.angle_beta   90.00
_cell.angle_gamma   90.00
#
_symmetry.space_group_name_H-M   'P 1'
#
loop_
_entity.id
_entity.type
_entity.pdbx_description
1 polymer ?
#
loop_
_entity_poly.entity_id
_entity_poly.type
_entity_poly.pdbx_seq_one_letter_code
_entity_poly.pdbx_strand_id
1 'polypeptide(L)'
;MVINFSKWLSLLANVLILVILIPEMALATPLQPHANSSVMIAQSSQATSSFIAYSEADFTPQERQQLQALRQRRNREINTILSLSQRDKLKEQLQAGNNLYQALESLDLLPDQQNMIKAVIQLTNLKMKAILSRYSLAIEK
;
A
#
# COMPACT_ATOMS: atom_id res chain seq x y z
N MET A 1 -27.85 17.42 39.18
CA MET A 1 -27.72 16.20 38.36
C MET A 1 -26.56 15.39 38.93
N VAL A 2 -26.84 14.35 39.71
CA VAL A 2 -25.82 13.54 40.40
C VAL A 2 -25.27 12.53 39.40
N ILE A 3 -24.06 12.76 38.93
CA ILE A 3 -23.40 11.86 37.97
C ILE A 3 -22.98 10.61 38.75
N ASN A 4 -23.48 9.44 38.33
CA ASN A 4 -23.21 8.15 38.96
C ASN A 4 -21.76 7.69 38.69
N PHE A 5 -20.81 8.29 39.40
CA PHE A 5 -19.35 8.09 39.25
C PHE A 5 -18.92 6.62 39.44
N SER A 6 -19.65 5.88 40.27
CA SER A 6 -19.40 4.46 40.55
C SER A 6 -19.52 3.56 39.31
N LYS A 7 -20.43 3.88 38.38
CA LYS A 7 -20.61 3.08 37.13
C LYS A 7 -19.46 3.31 36.15
N TRP A 8 -18.95 4.53 36.08
CA TRP A 8 -17.80 4.88 35.24
C TRP A 8 -16.51 4.24 35.77
N LEU A 9 -16.34 4.21 37.09
CA LEU A 9 -15.18 3.57 37.72
C LEU A 9 -15.15 2.05 37.47
N SER A 10 -16.32 1.41 37.46
CA SER A 10 -16.45 -0.03 37.17
C SER A 10 -16.13 -0.38 35.71
N LEU A 11 -16.49 0.49 34.75
CA LEU A 11 -16.14 0.31 33.34
C LEU A 11 -14.64 0.45 33.10
N LEU A 12 -13.99 1.45 33.72
CA LEU A 12 -12.53 1.61 33.64
C LEU A 12 -11.77 0.41 34.20
N ALA A 13 -12.23 -0.16 35.32
CA ALA A 13 -11.61 -1.32 35.93
C ALA A 13 -11.64 -2.55 35.00
N ASN A 14 -12.74 -2.77 34.28
CA ASN A 14 -12.87 -3.89 33.34
C ASN A 14 -11.92 -3.75 32.13
N VAL A 15 -11.77 -2.53 31.59
CA VAL A 15 -10.84 -2.28 30.48
C VAL A 15 -9.39 -2.49 30.90
N LEU A 16 -9.01 -2.07 32.12
CA LEU A 16 -7.65 -2.24 32.63
C LEU A 16 -7.26 -3.72 32.79
N ILE A 17 -8.19 -4.55 33.27
CA ILE A 17 -7.98 -6.01 33.39
C ILE A 17 -7.77 -6.65 32.02
N LEU A 18 -8.50 -6.20 31.00
CA LEU A 18 -8.36 -6.74 29.63
C LEU A 18 -6.99 -6.44 29.02
N VAL A 19 -6.40 -5.27 29.30
CA VAL A 19 -5.06 -4.89 28.81
C VAL A 19 -3.96 -5.73 29.47
N ILE A 20 -4.09 -6.02 30.76
CA ILE A 20 -3.10 -6.83 31.51
C ILE A 20 -3.12 -8.30 31.05
N LEU A 21 -4.24 -8.79 30.53
CA LEU A 21 -4.40 -10.18 30.12
C LEU A 21 -3.86 -10.50 28.72
N ILE A 22 -3.28 -9.52 28.01
CA ILE A 22 -2.64 -9.74 26.71
C ILE A 22 -1.22 -10.27 26.97
N PRO A 23 -0.88 -11.51 26.56
CA PRO A 23 0.48 -12.01 26.68
C PRO A 23 1.42 -11.17 25.82
N GLU A 24 2.52 -10.69 26.41
CA GLU A 24 3.58 -10.01 25.65
C GLU A 24 4.10 -10.95 24.54
N MET A 25 3.78 -10.62 23.30
CA MET A 25 4.34 -11.29 22.14
C MET A 25 5.79 -10.80 21.99
N ALA A 26 6.73 -11.55 22.56
CA ALA A 26 8.15 -11.32 22.36
C ALA A 26 8.48 -11.43 20.86
N LEU A 27 8.85 -10.31 20.24
CA LEU A 27 9.40 -10.24 18.90
C LEU A 27 10.76 -10.97 18.89
N ALA A 28 10.81 -12.17 18.32
CA ALA A 28 12.05 -12.90 18.13
C ALA A 28 12.89 -12.19 17.04
N THR A 29 13.95 -11.51 17.48
CA THR A 29 14.97 -10.93 16.60
C THR A 29 15.75 -12.07 15.93
N PRO A 30 15.90 -12.10 14.59
CA PRO A 30 16.64 -13.16 13.92
C PRO A 30 18.15 -13.03 14.21
N LEU A 31 18.75 -14.11 14.72
CA LEU A 31 20.20 -14.25 14.88
C LEU A 31 20.88 -14.25 13.50
N GLN A 32 21.91 -13.40 13.35
CA GLN A 32 22.80 -13.41 12.20
C GLN A 32 23.86 -14.51 12.37
N PRO A 33 24.00 -15.48 11.45
CA PRO A 33 25.14 -16.38 11.46
C PRO A 33 26.31 -15.71 10.75
N HIS A 34 27.34 -15.37 11.54
CA HIS A 34 28.65 -15.00 11.03
C HIS A 34 29.35 -16.26 10.51
N ALA A 35 29.53 -16.37 9.19
CA ALA A 35 30.40 -17.34 8.58
C ALA A 35 31.36 -16.60 7.63
N ASN A 36 32.60 -16.42 8.09
CA ASN A 36 33.71 -15.99 7.26
C ASN A 36 34.02 -17.11 6.27
N SER A 37 33.67 -16.91 5.01
CA SER A 37 34.38 -17.54 3.90
C SER A 37 34.31 -16.62 2.70
N SER A 38 35.50 -16.25 2.23
CA SER A 38 35.75 -15.30 1.17
C SER A 38 35.15 -15.75 -0.16
N VAL A 39 33.97 -15.23 -0.49
CA VAL A 39 33.52 -15.12 -1.88
C VAL A 39 32.88 -13.74 -2.01
N MET A 40 33.60 -12.85 -2.70
CA MET A 40 33.13 -11.51 -3.06
C MET A 40 31.99 -11.65 -4.09
N ILE A 41 30.75 -11.78 -3.61
CA ILE A 41 29.54 -11.57 -4.39
C ILE A 41 28.76 -10.49 -3.65
N ALA A 42 28.70 -9.30 -4.24
CA ALA A 42 27.85 -8.22 -3.77
C ALA A 42 26.38 -8.64 -3.83
N GLN A 43 25.87 -9.21 -2.75
CA GLN A 43 24.46 -9.50 -2.56
C GLN A 43 23.75 -8.24 -2.06
N SER A 44 23.41 -7.32 -2.98
CA SER A 44 22.30 -6.41 -2.74
C SER A 44 21.00 -7.17 -2.99
N SER A 45 20.30 -7.53 -1.91
CA SER A 45 18.86 -7.76 -1.85
C SER A 45 18.23 -8.53 -3.04
N GLN A 46 18.40 -9.84 -3.02
CA GLN A 46 17.54 -10.76 -3.77
C GLN A 46 16.24 -10.98 -3.00
N ALA A 47 15.23 -10.15 -3.31
CA ALA A 47 13.82 -10.53 -3.28
C ALA A 47 13.05 -9.48 -4.07
N THR A 48 12.50 -9.88 -5.23
CA THR A 48 11.66 -9.10 -6.16
C THR A 48 12.39 -8.38 -7.32
N SER A 49 13.03 -9.11 -8.23
CA SER A 49 13.43 -8.50 -9.52
C SER A 49 13.52 -9.46 -10.71
N SER A 50 12.71 -10.51 -10.75
CA SER A 50 12.27 -11.11 -12.03
C SER A 50 10.88 -10.60 -12.40
N PHE A 51 10.58 -9.32 -12.16
CA PHE A 51 9.53 -8.67 -12.93
C PHE A 51 10.16 -8.39 -14.28
N ILE A 52 9.85 -9.20 -15.29
CA ILE A 52 10.03 -8.77 -16.68
C ILE A 52 9.48 -7.35 -16.73
N ALA A 53 10.33 -6.39 -17.03
CA ALA A 53 9.95 -4.99 -17.12
C ALA A 53 9.07 -4.88 -18.36
N TYR A 54 7.79 -5.25 -18.24
CA TYR A 54 6.84 -5.17 -19.33
C TYR A 54 6.69 -3.70 -19.69
N SER A 55 7.15 -3.36 -20.89
CA SER A 55 6.89 -2.04 -21.44
C SER A 55 5.41 -1.97 -21.82
N GLU A 56 4.78 -0.80 -21.67
CA GLU A 56 3.40 -0.61 -22.13
C GLU A 56 3.20 -0.94 -23.62
N ALA A 57 4.29 -0.87 -24.38
CA ALA A 57 4.35 -1.26 -25.79
C ALA A 57 4.08 -2.75 -26.00
N ASP A 58 4.43 -3.61 -25.04
CA ASP A 58 4.37 -5.07 -25.16
C ASP A 58 2.97 -5.63 -24.86
N PHE A 59 2.06 -4.79 -24.36
CA PHE A 59 0.70 -5.20 -24.01
C PHE A 59 -0.20 -5.32 -25.23
N THR A 60 -1.00 -6.39 -25.27
CA THR A 60 -2.12 -6.55 -26.19
C THR A 60 -3.16 -5.44 -25.97
N PRO A 61 -3.98 -5.10 -26.99
CA PRO A 61 -5.04 -4.09 -26.84
C PRO A 61 -6.01 -4.39 -25.68
N GLN A 62 -6.32 -5.67 -25.45
CA GLN A 62 -7.20 -6.11 -24.36
C GLN A 62 -6.56 -5.85 -22.98
N GLU A 63 -5.28 -6.16 -22.81
CA GLU A 63 -4.56 -5.86 -21.57
C GLU A 63 -4.52 -4.36 -21.31
N ARG A 64 -4.21 -3.54 -22.32
CA ARG A 64 -4.20 -2.08 -22.17
C ARG A 64 -5.54 -1.56 -21.67
N GLN A 65 -6.65 -2.07 -22.20
CA GLN A 65 -7.99 -1.69 -21.75
C GLN A 65 -8.24 -2.08 -20.28
N GLN A 66 -7.86 -3.31 -19.88
CA GLN A 66 -8.00 -3.74 -18.49
C GLN A 66 -7.14 -2.90 -17.54
N LEU A 67 -5.90 -2.60 -17.92
CA LEU A 67 -4.99 -1.76 -17.14
C LEU A 67 -5.50 -0.32 -17.02
N GLN A 68 -6.05 0.24 -18.09
CA GLN A 68 -6.68 1.56 -18.05
C GLN A 68 -7.89 1.57 -17.12
N ALA A 69 -8.74 0.54 -17.16
CA ALA A 69 -9.88 0.41 -16.25
C ALA A 69 -9.43 0.35 -14.78
N LEU A 70 -8.36 -0.39 -14.48
CA LEU A 70 -7.75 -0.43 -13.14
C LEU A 70 -7.27 0.95 -12.69
N ARG A 71 -6.57 1.68 -13.57
CA ARG A 71 -6.06 3.03 -13.26
C ARG A 71 -7.20 4.02 -13.02
N GLN A 72 -8.25 3.97 -13.84
CA GLN A 72 -9.42 4.82 -13.65
C GLN A 72 -10.13 4.51 -12.33
N ARG A 73 -10.28 3.22 -12.00
CA ARG A 73 -10.86 2.81 -10.72
C ARG A 73 -10.03 3.29 -9.53
N ARG A 74 -8.72 3.08 -9.56
CA ARG A 74 -7.78 3.59 -8.55
C ARG A 74 -7.93 5.10 -8.36
N ASN A 75 -8.00 5.86 -9.46
CA ASN A 75 -8.16 7.31 -9.39
C ASN A 75 -9.49 7.72 -8.74
N ARG A 76 -10.58 6.99 -9.01
CA ARG A 76 -11.88 7.21 -8.34
C ARG A 76 -11.79 6.92 -6.84
N GLU A 77 -11.19 5.79 -6.45
CA GLU A 77 -11.01 5.42 -5.05
C GLU A 77 -10.13 6.45 -4.31
N ILE A 78 -9.02 6.89 -4.89
CA ILE A 78 -8.20 7.97 -4.34
C ILE A 78 -9.03 9.25 -4.16
N ASN A 79 -9.80 9.65 -5.17
CA ASN A 79 -10.64 10.84 -5.05
C ASN A 79 -11.62 10.73 -3.87
N THR A 80 -12.20 9.55 -3.59
CA THR A 80 -13.10 9.39 -2.44
C THR A 80 -12.43 9.61 -1.09
N ILE A 81 -11.12 9.37 -0.98
CA ILE A 81 -10.33 9.58 0.25
C ILE A 81 -9.97 11.05 0.44
N LEU A 82 -9.80 11.79 -0.65
CA LEU A 82 -9.36 13.19 -0.64
C LEU A 82 -10.51 14.16 -0.37
N SER A 83 -10.19 15.27 0.31
CA SER A 83 -11.08 16.43 0.44
C SER A 83 -11.22 17.19 -0.89
N LEU A 84 -12.20 18.09 -0.99
CA LEU A 84 -12.41 18.89 -2.21
C LEU A 84 -11.16 19.71 -2.59
N SER A 85 -10.57 20.43 -1.63
CA SER A 85 -9.35 21.22 -1.85
C SER A 85 -8.16 20.35 -2.30
N GLN A 86 -7.99 19.17 -1.69
CA GLN A 86 -6.96 18.21 -2.09
C GLN A 86 -7.16 17.69 -3.52
N ARG A 87 -8.42 17.45 -3.94
CA ARG A 87 -8.73 17.02 -5.32
C ARG A 87 -8.41 18.09 -6.35
N ASP A 88 -8.70 19.36 -6.05
CA ASP A 88 -8.39 20.47 -6.94
C ASP A 88 -6.88 20.64 -7.11
N LYS A 89 -6.13 20.58 -6.01
CA LYS A 89 -4.66 20.59 -6.05
C LYS A 89 -4.10 19.38 -6.81
N LEU A 90 -4.65 18.19 -6.59
CA LEU A 90 -4.23 16.98 -7.31
C LEU A 90 -4.44 17.17 -8.82
N LYS A 91 -5.58 17.70 -9.24
CA LYS A 91 -5.90 17.98 -10.65
C LYS A 91 -4.91 18.98 -11.25
N GLU A 92 -4.61 20.06 -10.55
CA GLU A 92 -3.63 21.06 -10.98
C GLU A 92 -2.25 20.44 -11.21
N GLN A 93 -1.77 19.63 -10.26
CA GLN A 93 -0.47 18.97 -10.34
C GLN A 93 -0.40 17.98 -11.52
N LEU A 94 -1.48 17.23 -11.76
CA LEU A 94 -1.57 16.33 -12.92
C LEU A 94 -1.59 17.13 -14.24
N GLN A 95 -2.27 18.28 -14.28
CA GLN A 95 -2.28 19.16 -15.45
C GLN A 95 -0.92 19.82 -15.70
N ALA A 96 -0.14 20.06 -14.65
CA ALA A 96 1.24 20.53 -14.74
C ALA A 96 2.23 19.46 -15.25
N GLY A 97 1.76 18.24 -15.54
CA GLY A 97 2.58 17.15 -16.06
C GLY A 97 3.21 16.26 -15.00
N ASN A 98 2.93 16.49 -13.71
CA ASN A 98 3.41 15.61 -12.64
C ASN A 98 2.71 14.26 -12.72
N ASN A 99 3.46 13.18 -12.45
CA ASN A 99 2.85 11.87 -12.35
C ASN A 99 2.02 11.74 -11.06
N LEU A 100 1.18 10.71 -10.97
CA LEU A 100 0.28 10.53 -9.83
C LEU A 100 1.02 10.49 -8.47
N TYR A 101 2.20 9.88 -8.41
CA TYR A 101 2.96 9.76 -7.15
C TYR A 101 3.51 11.12 -6.71
N GLN A 102 4.13 11.86 -7.64
CA GLN A 102 4.61 13.23 -7.40
C GLN A 102 3.45 14.16 -7.01
N ALA A 103 2.33 14.04 -7.71
CA ALA A 103 1.15 14.84 -7.43
C ALA A 103 0.64 14.54 -6.01
N LEU A 104 0.50 13.26 -5.62
CA LEU A 104 0.09 12.86 -4.27
C LEU A 104 1.05 13.29 -3.16
N GLU A 105 2.36 13.28 -3.42
CA GLU A 105 3.39 13.72 -2.47
C GLU A 105 3.31 15.23 -2.19
N SER A 106 2.83 16.01 -3.16
CA SER A 106 2.62 17.46 -2.99
C SER A 106 1.37 17.82 -2.17
N LEU A 107 0.49 16.85 -1.89
CA LEU A 107 -0.72 17.07 -1.10
C LEU A 107 -0.40 17.00 0.39
N ASP A 108 -1.00 17.91 1.16
CA ASP A 108 -0.99 17.81 2.62
C ASP A 108 -2.04 16.77 3.05
N LEU A 109 -1.59 15.52 3.19
CA LEU A 109 -2.42 14.36 3.50
C LEU A 109 -2.29 13.97 4.96
N LEU A 110 -3.43 13.74 5.64
CA LEU A 110 -3.42 13.15 6.98
C LEU A 110 -2.81 11.74 6.94
N PRO A 111 -2.21 11.25 8.04
CA PRO A 111 -1.61 9.91 8.10
C PRO A 111 -2.56 8.79 7.65
N ASP A 112 -3.83 8.87 8.06
CA ASP A 112 -4.84 7.89 7.66
C ASP A 112 -5.14 7.94 6.16
N GLN A 113 -5.23 9.13 5.57
CA GLN A 113 -5.42 9.29 4.13
C GLN A 113 -4.23 8.69 3.34
N GLN A 114 -3.00 8.94 3.82
CA GLN A 114 -1.79 8.37 3.21
C GLN A 114 -1.82 6.84 3.25
N ASN A 115 -2.19 6.25 4.39
CA ASN A 115 -2.30 4.80 4.54
C ASN A 115 -3.36 4.20 3.61
N MET A 116 -4.54 4.83 3.53
CA MET A 116 -5.60 4.39 2.62
C MET A 116 -5.19 4.47 1.15
N ILE A 117 -4.57 5.59 0.74
CA ILE A 117 -4.08 5.77 -0.63
C ILE A 117 -3.00 4.74 -0.97
N LYS A 118 -2.06 4.49 -0.05
CA LYS A 118 -1.02 3.47 -0.21
C LYS A 118 -1.64 2.08 -0.39
N ALA A 119 -2.65 1.73 0.39
CA ALA A 119 -3.36 0.46 0.27
C ALA A 119 -4.06 0.34 -1.10
N VAL A 120 -4.74 1.40 -1.57
CA VAL A 120 -5.38 1.43 -2.90
C VAL A 120 -4.35 1.24 -4.03
N ILE A 121 -3.18 1.88 -3.92
CA ILE A 121 -2.09 1.72 -4.89
C ILE A 121 -1.54 0.29 -4.87
N GLN A 122 -1.27 -0.26 -3.67
CA GLN A 122 -0.75 -1.63 -3.53
C GLN A 122 -1.73 -2.67 -4.08
N LEU A 123 -3.03 -2.53 -3.77
CA LEU A 123 -4.07 -3.40 -4.31
C LEU A 123 -4.13 -3.31 -5.85
N THR A 124 -4.03 -2.10 -6.40
CA THR A 124 -4.01 -1.89 -7.85
C THR A 124 -2.79 -2.56 -8.49
N ASN A 125 -1.62 -2.43 -7.87
CA ASN A 125 -0.39 -3.06 -8.34
C ASN A 125 -0.48 -4.60 -8.29
N LEU A 126 -1.08 -5.17 -7.25
CA LEU A 126 -1.33 -6.62 -7.17
C LEU A 126 -2.29 -7.09 -8.26
N LYS A 127 -3.37 -6.36 -8.51
CA LYS A 127 -4.31 -6.69 -9.61
C LYS A 127 -3.66 -6.58 -10.97
N MET A 128 -2.82 -5.56 -11.18
CA MET A 128 -2.03 -5.39 -12.39
C MET A 128 -1.10 -6.58 -12.61
N LYS A 129 -0.34 -6.98 -11.58
CA LYS A 129 0.50 -8.19 -11.63
C LYS A 129 -0.31 -9.43 -12.00
N ALA A 130 -1.48 -9.64 -11.39
CA ALA A 130 -2.33 -10.79 -11.67
C ALA A 130 -2.87 -10.80 -13.11
N ILE A 131 -3.14 -9.64 -13.72
CA ILE A 131 -3.50 -9.55 -15.14
C ILE A 131 -2.30 -9.99 -15.99
N LEU A 132 -1.14 -9.37 -15.81
CA LEU A 132 0.04 -9.64 -16.63
C LEU A 132 0.51 -11.10 -16.52
N SER A 133 0.48 -11.69 -15.32
CA SER A 133 0.83 -13.10 -15.12
C SER A 133 -0.12 -14.08 -15.82
N ARG A 134 -1.40 -13.74 -15.97
CA ARG A 134 -2.35 -14.59 -16.69
C ARG A 134 -2.08 -14.62 -18.18
N TYR A 135 -1.70 -13.49 -18.76
CA TYR A 135 -1.41 -13.39 -20.18
C TYR A 135 -0.03 -13.94 -20.53
N SER A 136 0.98 -13.77 -19.68
CA SER A 136 2.29 -14.42 -19.89
C SER A 136 2.18 -15.95 -19.95
N LEU A 137 1.30 -16.55 -19.13
CA LEU A 137 1.01 -17.99 -19.17
C LEU A 137 0.16 -18.41 -20.38
N ALA A 138 -0.57 -17.49 -21.00
CA ALA A 138 -1.42 -17.79 -22.16
C ALA A 138 -0.65 -17.77 -23.50
N ILE A 139 0.53 -17.15 -23.55
CA ILE A 139 1.39 -17.06 -24.74
C ILE A 139 2.27 -18.32 -24.90
N GLU A 140 2.46 -19.13 -23.84
CA GLU A 140 3.24 -20.38 -23.86
C GLU A 140 2.44 -21.64 -24.26
N LYS A 141 1.22 -21.51 -24.78
CA LYS A 141 0.41 -22.64 -25.29
C LYS A 141 0.17 -22.54 -26.78
#